data_AF-A0AAW9TVN9-F1
#
_entry.id   AF-A0AAW9TVN9-F1
#
_cell.length_a   1.000
_cell.length_b   1.000
_cell.length_c   1.000
_cell.angle_alpha   90.00
_cell.angle_beta   90.00
_cell.angle_gamma   90.00
#
_symmetry.space_group_name_H-M   'P 1'
#
loop_
_entity.id
_entity.type
_entity.pdbx_description
1 polymer ?
#
loop_
_entity_poly.entity_id
_entity_poly.type
_entity_poly.pdbx_seq_one_letter_code
_entity_poly.pdbx_strand_id
1 'polypeptide(L)'
;MTSSLSQAAPLNPSDLFYALLDLSELMQATYDIVHDMDFVRPDGTRNEDLDRVASLQRIACRDVKRLRDASEAFAGPAKWLPVGALEAAHD
;
A
#
# COMPACT_ATOMS: atom_id res chain seq x y z
N MET A 1 -19.38 -17.24 21.79
CA MET A 1 -18.33 -17.24 20.75
C MET A 1 -17.49 -15.99 20.96
N THR A 2 -16.42 -16.10 21.74
CA THR A 2 -15.47 -15.00 21.94
C THR A 2 -14.57 -14.94 20.71
N SER A 3 -14.76 -13.91 19.87
CA SER A 3 -13.79 -13.61 18.80
C SER A 3 -12.43 -13.40 19.46
N SER A 4 -11.55 -14.39 19.28
CA SER A 4 -10.12 -14.21 19.48
C SER A 4 -9.67 -13.23 18.41
N LEU A 5 -9.67 -11.93 18.75
CA LEU A 5 -8.92 -10.94 18.01
C LEU A 5 -7.47 -11.41 18.14
N SER A 6 -6.98 -12.10 17.11
CA SER A 6 -5.57 -12.40 16.92
C SER A 6 -4.81 -11.13 17.30
N GLN A 7 -4.03 -11.21 18.38
CA GLN A 7 -3.22 -10.10 18.82
C GLN A 7 -2.23 -9.85 17.68
N ALA A 8 -2.54 -8.86 16.84
CA ALA A 8 -1.71 -8.53 15.70
C ALA A 8 -0.30 -8.30 16.23
N ALA A 9 0.68 -9.02 15.65
CA ALA A 9 2.07 -8.81 16.00
C ALA A 9 2.37 -7.29 15.90
N PRO A 10 3.14 -6.72 16.84
CA PRO A 10 3.45 -5.30 16.80
C PRO A 10 4.04 -4.95 15.44
N LEU A 11 3.41 -4.01 14.76
CA LEU A 11 3.79 -3.58 13.43
C LEU A 11 5.19 -2.95 13.51
N ASN A 12 6.18 -3.60 12.91
CA ASN A 12 7.50 -3.02 12.74
C ASN A 12 7.40 -1.88 11.71
N PRO A 13 7.78 -0.64 12.04
CA PRO A 13 7.70 0.49 11.11
C PRO A 13 8.41 0.23 9.77
N SER A 14 9.56 -0.46 9.78
CA SER A 14 10.28 -0.82 8.56
C SER A 14 9.47 -1.77 7.69
N ASP A 15 8.85 -2.79 8.30
CA ASP A 15 8.02 -3.75 7.56
C ASP A 15 6.80 -3.06 6.95
N LEU A 16 6.21 -2.08 7.63
CA LEU A 16 5.14 -1.26 7.07
C LEU A 16 5.60 -0.49 5.82
N PHE A 17 6.76 0.17 5.88
CA PHE A 17 7.28 0.93 4.75
C PHE A 17 7.52 0.04 3.54
N TYR A 18 8.17 -1.11 3.72
CA TYR A 18 8.41 -2.04 2.62
C TYR A 18 7.13 -2.67 2.09
N ALA A 19 6.16 -2.99 2.95
CA ALA A 19 4.85 -3.45 2.50
C ALA A 19 4.09 -2.38 1.68
N LEU A 20 4.19 -1.10 2.05
CA LEU A 20 3.62 0.01 1.28
C LEU A 20 4.36 0.25 -0.04
N LEU A 21 5.68 0.01 -0.07
CA LEU A 21 6.48 0.05 -1.29
C LEU A 21 6.03 -1.02 -2.28
N ASP A 22 5.98 -2.28 -1.84
CA ASP A 22 5.52 -3.40 -2.67
C ASP A 22 4.08 -3.18 -3.16
N LEU A 23 3.19 -2.72 -2.27
CA LEU A 23 1.81 -2.40 -2.64
C LEU A 23 1.74 -1.27 -3.67
N SER A 24 2.59 -0.24 -3.54
CA SER A 24 2.66 0.86 -4.51
C SER A 24 3.08 0.36 -5.89
N GLU A 25 4.06 -0.54 -5.96
CA GLU A 25 4.51 -1.15 -7.21
C GLU A 25 3.42 -2.04 -7.83
N LEU A 26 2.75 -2.85 -7.02
CA LEU A 26 1.62 -3.68 -7.46
C LEU A 26 0.45 -2.83 -8.01
N MET A 27 0.10 -1.75 -7.31
CA MET A 27 -0.96 -0.84 -7.75
C MET A 27 -0.58 -0.17 -9.07
N GLN A 28 0.68 0.23 -9.25
CA GLN A 28 1.17 0.79 -10.51
C GLN A 28 1.11 -0.23 -11.65
N ALA A 29 1.59 -1.46 -11.44
CA ALA A 29 1.57 -2.50 -12.46
C ALA A 29 0.13 -2.82 -12.92
N THR A 30 -0.81 -2.89 -11.98
CA THR A 30 -2.23 -3.10 -12.29
C THR A 30 -2.87 -1.90 -12.98
N TYR A 31 -2.45 -0.67 -12.64
CA TYR A 31 -2.85 0.54 -13.38
C TYR A 31 -2.40 0.47 -14.84
N ASP A 32 -1.15 0.11 -15.08
CA ASP A 32 -0.56 0.03 -16.41
C ASP A 32 -1.31 -1.00 -17.27
N ILE A 33 -1.56 -2.20 -16.73
CA ILE A 33 -2.36 -3.24 -17.40
C ILE A 33 -3.74 -2.71 -17.81
N VAL A 34 -4.45 -2.03 -16.92
CA VAL A 34 -5.78 -1.49 -17.22
C VAL A 34 -5.73 -0.43 -18.33
N HIS A 35 -4.67 0.37 -18.38
CA HIS A 35 -4.52 1.42 -19.38
C HIS A 35 -4.04 0.91 -20.74
N ASP A 36 -3.48 -0.30 -20.80
CA ASP A 36 -3.14 -1.00 -22.03
C ASP A 36 -4.35 -1.70 -22.68
N MET A 37 -5.48 -1.81 -21.98
CA MET A 37 -6.70 -2.44 -22.50
C MET A 37 -7.47 -1.54 -23.49
N ASP A 38 -8.23 -2.16 -24.39
CA ASP A 38 -9.13 -1.43 -25.29
C ASP A 38 -10.39 -0.94 -24.55
N PHE A 39 -10.58 0.38 -24.54
CA PHE A 39 -11.75 1.04 -23.96
C PHE A 39 -12.94 1.07 -24.93
N VAL A 40 -12.80 0.52 -26.14
CA VAL A 40 -13.88 0.34 -27.10
C VAL A 40 -14.26 -1.14 -27.14
N ARG A 41 -15.56 -1.41 -27.02
CA ARG A 41 -16.13 -2.75 -27.13
C ARG A 41 -16.16 -3.17 -28.61
N PRO A 42 -16.27 -4.48 -28.91
CA PRO A 42 -16.32 -4.96 -30.30
C PRO A 42 -17.48 -4.38 -31.15
N ASP A 43 -18.54 -3.88 -30.50
CA ASP A 43 -19.67 -3.21 -31.15
C ASP A 43 -19.41 -1.71 -31.43
N GLY A 44 -18.22 -1.21 -31.11
CA GLY A 44 -17.81 0.19 -31.28
C GLY A 44 -18.24 1.12 -30.14
N THR A 45 -18.95 0.61 -29.13
CA THR A 45 -19.36 1.42 -27.97
C THR A 45 -18.24 1.54 -26.94
N ARG A 46 -18.31 2.56 -26.07
CA ARG A 46 -17.30 2.75 -25.01
C ARG A 46 -17.51 1.77 -23.85
N ASN A 47 -16.42 1.24 -23.31
CA ASN A 47 -16.44 0.35 -22.17
C ASN A 47 -16.43 1.13 -20.84
N GLU A 48 -17.60 1.63 -20.44
CA GLU A 48 -17.76 2.47 -19.24
C GLU A 48 -17.33 1.77 -17.94
N ASP A 49 -17.47 0.44 -17.87
CA ASP A 49 -17.01 -0.35 -16.72
C ASP A 49 -15.49 -0.26 -16.57
N LEU A 50 -14.76 -0.35 -17.69
CA LEU A 50 -13.30 -0.23 -17.71
C LEU A 50 -12.85 1.21 -17.40
N ASP A 51 -13.57 2.22 -17.87
CA ASP A 51 -13.34 3.62 -17.47
C ASP A 51 -13.46 3.82 -15.95
N ARG A 52 -14.47 3.19 -15.35
CA ARG A 52 -14.70 3.24 -13.91
C ARG A 52 -13.57 2.54 -13.16
N VAL A 53 -13.14 1.36 -13.62
CA VAL A 53 -12.01 0.63 -13.04
C VAL A 53 -10.72 1.45 -13.15
N ALA A 54 -10.41 2.02 -14.31
CA ALA A 54 -9.24 2.88 -14.52
C ALA A 54 -9.25 4.07 -13.56
N SER A 55 -10.42 4.69 -13.37
CA SER A 55 -10.60 5.81 -12.43
C SER A 55 -10.36 5.42 -10.98
N LEU A 56 -10.88 4.26 -10.54
CA LEU A 56 -10.64 3.73 -9.20
C LEU A 56 -9.17 3.39 -9.01
N GLN A 57 -8.53 2.79 -10.01
CA GLN A 57 -7.14 2.40 -9.94
C GLN A 57 -6.20 3.60 -9.86
N ARG A 58 -6.54 4.71 -10.54
CA ARG A 58 -5.84 5.98 -10.39
C ARG A 58 -5.88 6.50 -8.96
N ILE A 59 -7.04 6.41 -8.29
CA ILE A 59 -7.23 6.85 -6.90
C ILE A 59 -6.40 5.96 -5.96
N ALA A 60 -6.51 4.64 -6.11
CA ALA A 60 -5.76 3.68 -5.31
C ALA A 60 -4.24 3.90 -5.44
N CYS A 61 -3.73 4.02 -6.66
CA CYS A 61 -2.32 4.32 -6.93
C CYS A 61 -1.85 5.60 -6.22
N ARG A 62 -2.62 6.70 -6.37
CA ARG A 62 -2.28 7.98 -5.75
C ARG A 62 -2.21 7.86 -4.23
N ASP A 63 -3.20 7.21 -3.62
CA ASP A 63 -3.32 7.16 -2.18
C ASP A 63 -2.27 6.22 -1.56
N VAL A 64 -1.97 5.09 -2.20
CA VAL A 64 -0.88 4.19 -1.78
C VAL A 64 0.49 4.86 -1.93
N LYS A 65 0.77 5.54 -3.05
CA LYS A 65 2.02 6.30 -3.22
C LYS A 65 2.20 7.35 -2.13
N ARG A 66 1.13 8.10 -1.82
CA ARG A 66 1.15 9.09 -0.73
C ARG A 66 1.49 8.45 0.62
N LEU A 67 0.93 7.29 0.94
CA LEU A 67 1.23 6.58 2.20
C LEU A 67 2.67 6.04 2.21
N ARG A 68 3.14 5.50 1.10
CA ARG A 68 4.53 5.08 0.91
C ARG A 68 5.51 6.24 1.11
N ASP A 69 5.25 7.39 0.50
CA ASP A 69 6.10 8.59 0.65
C ASP A 69 6.06 9.12 2.10
N ALA A 70 4.88 9.15 2.73
CA ALA A 70 4.75 9.58 4.12
C ALA A 70 5.43 8.62 5.13
N SER A 71 5.63 7.36 4.74
CA SER A 71 6.29 6.34 5.57
C SER A 71 7.79 6.19 5.28
N GLU A 72 8.36 7.00 4.38
CA GLU A 72 9.79 6.94 4.03
C GLU A 72 10.72 7.11 5.24
N ALA A 73 10.30 7.85 6.27
CA ALA A 73 11.04 7.97 7.52
C ALA A 73 11.22 6.63 8.27
N PHE A 74 10.41 5.62 7.93
CA PHE A 74 10.51 4.27 8.47
C PHE A 74 11.40 3.35 7.63
N ALA A 75 12.03 3.84 6.56
CA ALA A 75 13.10 3.16 5.84
C ALA A 75 14.36 3.08 6.73
N GLY A 76 14.29 2.24 7.76
CA GLY A 76 15.23 2.25 8.87
C GLY A 76 15.60 0.86 9.37
N PRO A 77 16.09 0.75 10.62
CA PRO A 77 16.68 -0.48 11.13
C PRO A 77 15.67 -1.63 11.18
N ALA A 78 16.18 -2.86 11.19
CA ALA A 78 15.35 -4.06 11.34
C ALA A 78 14.56 -4.09 12.66
N LYS A 79 14.98 -3.31 13.67
CA LYS A 79 14.31 -3.22 14.97
C LYS A 79 14.21 -1.77 15.43
N TRP A 80 12.99 -1.34 15.73
CA TRP A 80 12.70 -0.07 16.38
C TRP A 80 12.50 -0.29 17.88
N LEU A 81 13.05 0.61 18.70
CA LEU A 81 12.89 0.58 20.13
C LEU A 81 11.96 1.73 20.57
N PRO A 82 11.09 1.52 21.57
CA PRO A 82 10.31 2.61 22.13
C PRO A 82 11.25 3.62 22.82
N VAL A 83 10.84 4.89 22.87
CA VAL A 83 11.68 6.01 23.34
C VAL A 83 12.30 5.75 24.72
N GLY A 84 11.59 5.07 25.64
CA GLY A 84 12.09 4.73 26.99
C GLY A 84 12.97 3.47 27.09
N ALA A 85 13.14 2.69 26.01
CA ALA A 85 13.97 1.48 26.06
C ALA A 85 15.47 1.78 26.08
N LEU A 86 15.90 2.98 25.67
CA LEU A 86 17.28 3.42 25.81
C LEU A 86 17.63 3.76 27.26
N GLU A 87 16.68 4.26 28.06
CA GLU A 87 16.93 4.63 29.46
C GLU A 87 17.18 3.38 30.34
N ALA A 88 16.49 2.27 30.08
CA ALA A 88 16.66 1.02 30.80
C ALA A 88 17.92 0.21 30.41
N ALA A 89 18.66 0.63 29.37
CA ALA A 89 19.88 -0.04 28.92
C ALA A 89 21.16 0.55 29.52
N HIS A 90 21.04 1.64 30.29
CA HIS A 90 22.15 2.36 30.92
C HIS A 90 22.20 2.21 32.46
N ASP A 91 21.31 1.39 33.05
CA ASP A 91 21.33 0.92 34.45
C ASP A 91 21.79 -0.55 34.52
#